data_AF-A0A1L9VY17-F1
#
_entry.id   AF-A0A1L9VY17-F1
#
_cell.length_a   1.000
_cell.length_b   1.000
_cell.length_c   1.000
_cell.angle_alpha   90.00
_cell.angle_beta   90.00
_cell.angle_gamma   90.00
#
_symmetry.space_group_name_H-M   'P 1'
#
loop_
_entity.id
_entity.type
_entity.pdbx_description
1 polymer ?
#
loop_
_entity_poly.entity_id
_entity_poly.type
_entity_poly.pdbx_seq_one_letter_code
_entity_poly.pdbx_strand_id
1 'polypeptide(L)'
;MSTLSPKSSHQLLRGQKRSDAQGDGDRSSGPAPPLPIVDRNYTSQDLQDQLVYTDQVLRNSKRRLSPIEARALKLYEDTCARLLDLEQGEVGEGRGKELEAMKNEWKSTLCMYEQSMQYTACLIATRSSDAQELQDQLIMLQKAAFYS
;
A
#
# COMPACT_ATOMS: atom_id res chain seq x y z
N MET A 1 23.37 -50.99 47.50
CA MET A 1 23.40 -50.02 46.39
C MET A 1 22.54 -50.61 45.27
N SER A 2 21.23 -50.45 45.38
CA SER A 2 20.39 -49.34 44.86
C SER A 2 19.79 -49.74 43.51
N THR A 3 18.47 -49.84 43.56
CA THR A 3 17.52 -50.37 42.59
C THR A 3 17.01 -49.31 41.60
N LEU A 4 16.27 -49.78 40.59
CA LEU A 4 15.18 -49.11 39.83
C LEU A 4 15.54 -48.59 38.42
N SER A 5 14.99 -49.30 37.42
CA SER A 5 14.23 -48.70 36.32
C SER A 5 12.74 -48.67 36.76
N PRO A 6 11.75 -48.04 36.09
CA PRO A 6 11.74 -47.09 34.96
C PRO A 6 10.86 -45.83 35.25
N LYS A 7 10.71 -44.88 34.30
CA LYS A 7 9.39 -44.31 33.88
C LYS A 7 9.49 -43.18 32.85
N SER A 8 8.67 -43.35 31.81
CA SER A 8 8.07 -42.31 30.96
C SER A 8 7.47 -41.18 31.79
N SER A 9 7.59 -39.94 31.33
CA SER A 9 6.83 -38.80 31.83
C SER A 9 6.55 -37.83 30.69
N HIS A 10 5.34 -37.93 30.16
CA HIS A 10 4.62 -36.79 29.62
C HIS A 10 4.60 -35.68 30.68
N GLN A 11 5.02 -34.47 30.32
CA GLN A 11 4.53 -33.25 30.96
C GLN A 11 4.18 -32.21 29.91
N LEU A 12 2.88 -32.11 29.65
CA LEU A 12 2.18 -30.89 29.25
C LEU A 12 2.08 -30.00 30.50
N LEU A 13 2.61 -28.78 30.46
CA LEU A 13 2.15 -27.62 31.25
C LEU A 13 2.68 -26.35 30.56
N ARG A 14 1.80 -25.62 29.87
CA ARG A 14 1.10 -24.42 30.38
C ARG A 14 2.03 -23.20 30.55
N GLY A 15 1.82 -22.23 29.66
CA GLY A 15 1.72 -20.82 30.01
C GLY A 15 2.99 -20.11 30.46
N GLN A 16 3.75 -19.57 29.50
CA GLN A 16 4.60 -18.41 29.77
C GLN A 16 4.03 -17.18 29.05
N LYS A 17 3.09 -16.56 29.77
CA LYS A 17 2.69 -15.17 29.67
C LYS A 17 3.96 -14.30 29.71
N ARG A 18 4.31 -13.67 28.58
CA ARG A 18 5.10 -12.43 28.59
C ARG A 18 4.17 -11.32 28.18
N SER A 19 3.53 -10.77 29.19
CA SER A 19 2.94 -9.45 29.16
C SER A 19 4.07 -8.42 29.14
N ASP A 20 3.81 -7.35 28.39
CA ASP A 20 4.32 -5.99 28.56
C ASP A 20 5.70 -5.67 27.97
N ALA A 21 5.66 -5.19 26.72
CA ALA A 21 6.21 -3.87 26.43
C ALA A 21 5.38 -3.21 25.33
N GLN A 22 4.38 -2.47 25.82
CA GLN A 22 3.72 -1.33 25.20
C GLN A 22 4.65 -0.61 24.23
N GLY A 23 4.24 -0.60 22.97
CA GLY A 23 4.79 0.22 21.91
C GLY A 23 3.69 0.38 20.89
N ASP A 24 2.61 1.07 21.29
CA ASP A 24 1.63 1.70 20.39
C ASP A 24 2.39 2.75 19.56
N GLY A 25 3.24 2.27 18.66
CA GLY A 25 3.70 3.03 17.53
C GLY A 25 2.55 2.99 16.55
N ASP A 26 1.72 4.02 16.61
CA ASP A 26 0.84 4.46 15.52
C ASP A 26 1.58 4.30 14.19
N ARG A 27 1.39 3.13 13.54
CA ARG A 27 2.10 2.74 12.32
C ARG A 27 1.43 3.30 11.08
N SER A 28 0.42 4.17 11.20
CA SER A 28 -0.37 4.57 10.04
C SER A 28 -0.92 6.00 10.07
N SER A 29 -0.25 6.96 10.70
CA SER A 29 -0.45 8.38 10.38
C SER A 29 0.34 8.75 9.12
N GLY A 30 -0.09 8.23 7.98
CA GLY A 30 0.39 8.61 6.65
C GLY A 30 -0.81 8.96 5.77
N PRO A 31 -0.62 9.76 4.71
CA PRO A 31 -1.72 10.07 3.80
C PRO A 31 -2.30 8.76 3.23
N ALA A 32 -3.62 8.71 3.10
CA ALA A 32 -4.32 7.57 2.53
C ALA A 32 -3.89 7.38 1.07
N PRO A 33 -3.74 6.14 0.59
CA PRO A 33 -3.44 5.90 -0.81
C PRO A 33 -4.55 6.46 -1.70
N PRO A 34 -4.22 7.09 -2.84
CA PRO A 34 -5.21 7.58 -3.79
C PRO A 34 -6.07 6.42 -4.29
N LEU A 35 -7.35 6.70 -4.48
CA LEU A 35 -8.29 5.75 -5.06
C LEU A 35 -8.16 5.77 -6.59
N PRO A 36 -8.26 4.60 -7.25
CA PRO A 36 -8.26 4.57 -8.71
C PRO A 36 -9.48 5.31 -9.27
N ILE A 37 -9.24 6.25 -10.19
CA ILE A 37 -10.31 6.96 -10.90
C ILE A 37 -10.92 6.01 -11.94
N VAL A 38 -12.16 5.58 -11.71
CA VAL A 38 -12.86 4.53 -12.48
C VAL A 38 -12.93 4.85 -13.98
N ASP A 39 -13.21 6.12 -14.32
CA ASP A 39 -13.35 6.55 -15.71
C ASP A 39 -12.02 6.99 -16.35
N ARG A 40 -10.91 6.93 -15.59
CA ARG A 40 -9.57 7.40 -16.00
C ARG A 40 -9.54 8.87 -16.47
N ASN A 41 -10.52 9.66 -16.06
CA ASN A 41 -10.62 11.08 -16.34
C ASN A 41 -9.81 11.88 -15.31
N TYR A 42 -8.50 11.63 -15.24
CA TYR A 42 -7.60 12.37 -14.34
C TYR A 42 -7.57 13.84 -14.74
N THR A 43 -7.84 14.72 -13.77
CA THR A 43 -7.63 16.15 -13.88
C THR A 43 -6.20 16.51 -13.48
N SER A 44 -5.72 17.69 -13.88
CA SER A 44 -4.42 18.18 -13.44
C SER A 44 -4.33 18.31 -11.91
N GLN A 45 -5.45 18.60 -11.23
CA GLN A 45 -5.50 18.64 -9.78
C GLN A 45 -5.29 17.24 -9.19
N ASP A 46 -5.96 16.22 -9.74
CA ASP A 46 -5.80 14.84 -9.27
C ASP A 46 -4.33 14.41 -9.36
N LEU A 47 -3.68 14.68 -10.49
CA LEU A 47 -2.27 14.34 -10.70
C LEU A 47 -1.34 15.09 -9.72
N GLN A 48 -1.64 16.35 -9.39
CA GLN A 48 -0.88 17.12 -8.39
C GLN A 48 -1.07 16.55 -6.98
N ASP A 49 -2.30 16.22 -6.60
CA ASP A 49 -2.60 15.62 -5.30
C ASP A 49 -1.89 14.27 -5.15
N GLN A 50 -1.83 13.50 -6.23
CA GLN A 50 -1.09 12.24 -6.29
C GLN A 50 0.42 12.41 -6.14
N LEU A 51 1.01 13.45 -6.75
CA LEU A 51 2.42 13.80 -6.55
C LEU A 51 2.72 14.22 -5.10
N VAL A 52 1.82 14.98 -4.50
CA VAL A 52 1.93 15.37 -3.08
C VAL A 52 1.86 14.13 -2.19
N TYR A 53 0.93 13.21 -2.47
CA TYR A 53 0.85 11.93 -1.78
C TYR A 53 2.18 11.17 -1.87
N THR A 54 2.74 10.97 -3.07
CA THR A 54 3.99 10.20 -3.24
C THR A 54 5.15 10.80 -2.50
N ASP A 55 5.32 12.12 -2.59
CA ASP A 55 6.40 12.82 -1.88
C ASP A 55 6.27 12.63 -0.36
N GLN A 56 5.07 12.78 0.19
CA GLN A 56 4.81 12.54 1.60
C GLN A 56 5.10 11.10 2.01
N VAL A 57 4.71 10.11 1.18
CA VAL A 57 4.96 8.69 1.44
C VAL A 57 6.45 8.37 1.44
N LEU A 58 7.18 8.85 0.43
CA LEU A 58 8.61 8.60 0.24
C LEU A 58 9.46 9.28 1.31
N ARG A 59 9.06 10.47 1.77
CA ARG A 59 9.74 11.20 2.85
C ARG A 59 9.43 10.65 4.24
N ASN A 60 8.35 9.88 4.40
CA ASN A 60 7.97 9.33 5.69
C ASN A 60 8.85 8.12 6.07
N SER A 61 9.95 8.41 6.77
CA SER A 61 10.89 7.40 7.28
C SER A 61 10.25 6.38 8.25
N LYS A 62 9.10 6.71 8.86
CA LYS A 62 8.38 5.78 9.75
C LYS A 62 7.65 4.68 8.99
N ARG A 63 7.31 4.89 7.71
CA ARG A 63 6.52 3.95 6.90
C ARG A 63 7.30 2.70 6.47
N ARG A 64 8.64 2.67 6.67
CA ARG A 64 9.55 1.55 6.41
C ARG A 64 9.24 0.81 5.10
N LEU A 65 9.18 1.54 3.99
CA LEU A 65 8.96 0.97 2.66
C LEU A 65 10.05 -0.04 2.33
N SER A 66 9.66 -1.19 1.80
CA SER A 66 10.59 -2.11 1.16
C SER A 66 11.23 -1.46 -0.08
N PRO A 67 12.40 -1.93 -0.53
CA PRO A 67 13.02 -1.42 -1.76
C PRO A 67 12.11 -1.53 -3.00
N ILE A 68 11.25 -2.56 -3.05
CA ILE A 68 10.30 -2.77 -4.14
C ILE A 68 9.18 -1.73 -4.08
N GLU A 69 8.59 -1.49 -2.91
CA GLU A 69 7.54 -0.48 -2.72
C GLU A 69 8.05 0.93 -3.01
N ALA A 70 9.26 1.27 -2.55
CA ALA A 70 9.87 2.56 -2.83
C ALA A 70 10.10 2.77 -4.34
N ARG A 71 10.51 1.72 -5.07
CA ARG A 71 10.65 1.78 -6.53
C ARG A 71 9.30 1.89 -7.23
N ALA A 72 8.28 1.15 -6.77
CA ALA A 72 6.93 1.25 -7.33
C ALA A 72 6.33 2.66 -7.15
N LEU A 73 6.50 3.26 -5.98
CA LEU A 73 6.06 4.64 -5.71
C LEU A 73 6.76 5.67 -6.60
N LYS A 74 8.05 5.50 -6.89
CA LYS A 74 8.77 6.37 -7.84
C LYS A 74 8.27 6.23 -9.27
N LEU A 75 7.95 5.01 -9.72
CA LEU A 75 7.35 4.81 -11.05
C LEU A 75 5.96 5.45 -11.14
N TYR A 76 5.20 5.37 -10.06
CA TYR A 76 3.91 6.03 -9.94
C TYR A 76 4.07 7.57 -9.97
N GLU A 77 4.99 8.14 -9.21
CA GLU A 77 5.36 9.57 -9.24
C GLU A 77 5.76 10.03 -10.65
N ASP A 78 6.67 9.31 -11.31
CA ASP A 78 7.11 9.59 -12.69
C ASP A 78 5.95 9.57 -13.68
N THR A 79 4.98 8.67 -13.48
CA THR A 79 3.79 8.56 -14.33
C THR A 79 2.89 9.79 -14.17
N CYS A 80 2.64 10.24 -12.93
CA CYS A 80 1.87 11.44 -12.66
C CYS A 80 2.52 12.69 -13.27
N ALA A 81 3.84 12.83 -13.11
CA ALA A 81 4.59 13.96 -13.66
C ALA A 81 4.52 13.99 -15.20
N ARG A 82 4.73 12.85 -15.86
CA ARG A 82 4.62 12.75 -17.32
C ARG A 82 3.23 13.09 -17.83
N LEU A 83 2.18 12.65 -17.15
CA LEU A 83 0.81 13.02 -17.52
C LEU A 83 0.57 14.52 -17.41
N LEU A 84 1.06 15.16 -16.34
CA LEU A 84 0.98 16.62 -16.19
C LEU A 84 1.71 17.37 -17.31
N ASP A 85 2.90 16.90 -17.69
CA ASP A 85 3.65 17.48 -18.81
C ASP A 85 2.88 17.36 -20.13
N LEU A 86 2.23 16.21 -20.38
CA LEU A 86 1.42 15.98 -21.57
C LEU A 86 0.12 16.81 -21.59
N GLU A 87 -0.47 17.10 -20.44
CA GLU A 87 -1.64 18.00 -20.35
C GLU A 87 -1.27 19.47 -20.56
N GLN A 88 -0.02 19.86 -20.27
CA GLN A 88 0.48 21.23 -20.44
C GLN A 88 1.18 21.48 -21.78
N GLY A 89 1.59 20.43 -22.49
CA GLY A 89 2.31 20.54 -23.76
C GLY A 89 1.44 21.07 -24.91
N GLU A 90 1.98 22.01 -25.69
CA GLU A 90 1.31 22.50 -26.90
C GLU A 90 1.27 21.42 -28.00
N VAL A 91 0.09 21.24 -28.60
CA VAL A 91 -0.10 20.28 -29.69
C VAL A 91 0.27 20.94 -31.02
N GLY A 92 1.38 20.52 -31.63
CA GLY A 92 1.67 20.87 -33.02
C GLY A 92 0.63 20.29 -33.98
N GLU A 93 0.29 21.03 -35.05
CA GLU A 93 -0.66 20.59 -36.08
C GLU A 93 -0.33 19.16 -36.57
N GLY A 94 -1.30 18.25 -36.46
CA GLY A 94 -1.18 16.86 -36.93
C GLY A 94 -0.79 15.81 -35.88
N ARG A 95 -0.32 16.19 -34.68
CA ARG A 95 0.05 15.22 -33.61
C ARG A 95 -1.04 14.94 -32.57
N GLY A 96 -2.21 15.58 -32.66
CA GLY A 96 -3.25 15.46 -31.64
C GLY A 96 -3.70 14.02 -31.35
N LYS A 97 -3.84 13.18 -32.38
CA LYS A 97 -4.24 11.76 -32.19
C LYS A 97 -3.16 10.92 -31.50
N GLU A 98 -1.90 11.15 -31.84
CA GLU A 98 -0.77 10.44 -31.22
C GLU A 98 -0.60 10.85 -29.76
N LEU A 99 -0.75 12.15 -29.47
CA LEU A 99 -0.72 12.68 -28.12
C LEU A 99 -1.85 12.10 -27.26
N GLU A 100 -3.08 12.07 -27.77
CA GLU A 100 -4.21 11.49 -27.04
C GLU A 100 -4.04 9.98 -26.80
N ALA A 101 -3.49 9.24 -27.77
CA ALA A 101 -3.16 7.83 -27.57
C ALA A 101 -2.12 7.64 -26.45
N MET A 102 -1.07 8.47 -26.44
CA MET A 102 -0.04 8.44 -25.40
C MET A 102 -0.62 8.80 -24.02
N LYS A 103 -1.46 9.85 -23.92
CA LYS A 103 -2.17 10.19 -22.68
C LYS A 103 -2.99 9.02 -22.16
N ASN A 104 -3.75 8.36 -23.03
CA ASN A 104 -4.57 7.21 -22.65
C ASN A 104 -3.75 6.01 -22.14
N GLU A 105 -2.58 5.76 -22.74
CA GLU A 105 -1.65 4.72 -22.27
C GLU A 105 -1.11 5.05 -20.87
N TRP A 106 -0.69 6.29 -20.63
CA TRP A 106 -0.22 6.72 -19.32
C TRP A 106 -1.34 6.72 -18.27
N LYS A 107 -2.55 7.17 -18.61
CA LYS A 107 -3.74 7.09 -17.73
C LYS A 107 -4.08 5.64 -17.37
N SER A 108 -3.94 4.72 -18.31
CA SER A 108 -4.14 3.29 -18.06
C SER A 108 -3.07 2.73 -17.12
N THR A 109 -1.82 3.13 -17.32
CA THR A 109 -0.69 2.76 -16.46
C THR A 109 -0.87 3.27 -15.03
N LEU A 110 -1.29 4.53 -14.88
CA LEU A 110 -1.58 5.14 -13.58
C LEU A 110 -2.67 4.36 -12.82
N CYS A 111 -3.78 4.07 -13.50
CA CYS A 111 -4.88 3.30 -12.95
C CYS A 111 -4.44 1.89 -12.47
N MET A 112 -3.56 1.22 -13.22
CA MET A 112 -3.00 -0.08 -12.80
C MET A 112 -2.18 0.03 -11.52
N TYR A 113 -1.36 1.08 -11.37
CA TYR A 113 -0.60 1.29 -10.14
C TYR A 113 -1.51 1.54 -8.95
N GLU A 114 -2.53 2.39 -9.07
CA GLU A 114 -3.50 2.66 -8.02
C GLU A 114 -4.22 1.39 -7.58
N GLN A 115 -4.69 0.58 -8.53
CA GLN A 115 -5.29 -0.72 -8.23
C GLN A 115 -4.31 -1.63 -7.47
N SER A 116 -3.05 -1.72 -7.91
CA SER A 116 -2.04 -2.54 -7.23
C SER A 116 -1.77 -2.10 -5.79
N MET A 117 -1.80 -0.79 -5.52
CA MET A 117 -1.63 -0.23 -4.17
C MET A 117 -2.81 -0.62 -3.27
N GLN A 118 -4.05 -0.59 -3.79
CA GLN A 118 -5.24 -1.04 -3.07
C GLN A 118 -5.17 -2.54 -2.74
N TYR A 119 -4.76 -3.39 -3.70
CA TYR A 119 -4.61 -4.83 -3.46
C TYR A 119 -3.50 -5.17 -2.45
N THR A 120 -2.44 -4.36 -2.37
CA THR A 120 -1.34 -4.59 -1.42
C THR A 120 -1.82 -4.56 0.02
N ALA A 121 -2.74 -3.65 0.37
CA ALA A 121 -3.33 -3.58 1.70
C ALA A 121 -4.08 -4.88 2.07
N CYS A 122 -4.84 -5.44 1.11
CA CYS A 122 -5.53 -6.73 1.28
C CYS A 122 -4.55 -7.92 1.39
N LEU A 123 -3.44 -7.90 0.64
CA LEU A 123 -2.41 -8.94 0.70
C LEU A 123 -1.64 -8.92 2.02
N ILE A 124 -1.41 -7.75 2.61
CA ILE A 124 -0.81 -7.65 3.95
C ILE A 124 -1.76 -8.24 4.99
N ALA A 125 -3.05 -7.92 4.92
CA ALA A 125 -4.04 -8.44 5.86
C ALA A 125 -4.10 -9.98 5.86
N THR A 126 -4.11 -10.59 4.68
CA THR A 126 -4.22 -12.05 4.51
C THR A 126 -2.95 -12.83 4.91
N ARG A 127 -1.83 -12.16 5.20
CA ARG A 127 -0.60 -12.79 5.69
C ARG A 127 -0.56 -12.97 7.21
N SER A 128 -1.54 -12.44 7.94
CA SER A 128 -1.62 -12.67 9.37
C SER A 128 -1.81 -14.17 9.68
N SER A 129 -0.98 -14.69 10.58
CA SER A 129 -1.11 -16.07 11.09
C SER A 129 -2.03 -16.15 12.32
N ASP A 130 -2.44 -15.00 12.86
CA ASP A 130 -3.35 -14.87 14.00
C ASP A 130 -4.73 -14.43 13.50
N ALA A 131 -5.76 -15.20 13.87
CA ALA A 131 -7.14 -14.96 13.47
C ALA A 131 -7.71 -13.65 14.02
N GLN A 132 -7.29 -13.22 15.21
CA GLN A 132 -7.71 -11.96 15.82
C GLN A 132 -7.07 -10.77 15.10
N GLU A 133 -5.76 -10.86 14.81
CA GLU A 133 -5.05 -9.82 14.05
C GLU A 133 -5.61 -9.68 12.63
N LEU A 134 -5.95 -10.81 11.98
CA LEU A 134 -6.62 -10.79 10.68
C LEU A 134 -7.99 -10.10 10.76
N GLN A 135 -8.80 -10.42 11.78
CA GLN A 135 -10.11 -9.82 11.96
C GLN A 135 -10.02 -8.30 12.15
N ASP A 136 -9.08 -7.83 12.97
CA ASP A 136 -8.90 -6.41 13.24
C ASP A 136 -8.42 -5.65 11.99
N GLN A 137 -7.49 -6.25 11.22
CA GLN A 137 -7.03 -5.69 9.94
C GLN A 137 -8.16 -5.64 8.90
N LEU A 138 -9.01 -6.67 8.82
CA LEU A 138 -10.17 -6.68 7.91
C LEU A 138 -11.20 -5.62 8.29
N ILE A 139 -11.49 -5.42 9.58
CA ILE A 139 -12.40 -4.37 10.05
C ILE A 139 -11.82 -2.99 9.73
N MET A 140 -10.52 -2.79 9.89
CA MET A 140 -9.86 -1.54 9.53
C MET A 140 -9.97 -1.26 8.04
N LEU A 141 -9.73 -2.26 7.19
CA LEU A 141 -9.88 -2.14 5.73
C LEU A 141 -11.32 -1.83 5.34
N GLN A 142 -12.30 -2.50 5.95
CA GLN A 142 -13.73 -2.24 5.70
C GLN A 142 -14.13 -0.83 6.11
N LYS A 143 -13.66 -0.34 7.26
CA LYS A 143 -13.91 1.04 7.69
C LYS A 143 -13.26 2.04 6.74
N ALA A 144 -12.00 1.81 6.35
CA ALA A 144 -11.31 2.67 5.40
C ALA A 144 -12.05 2.74 4.05
N ALA A 145 -12.54 1.61 3.54
CA ALA A 145 -13.33 1.54 2.31
C ALA A 145 -14.73 2.15 2.44
N PHE A 146 -15.33 2.16 3.64
CA PHE A 146 -16.66 2.72 3.88
C PHE A 146 -16.65 4.26 4.06
N TYR A 147 -15.55 4.80 4.61
CA TYR A 147 -15.43 6.23 4.92
C TYR A 147 -14.58 7.03 3.92
N SER A 148 -14.03 6.38 2.90
CA SER A 148 -13.38 7.02 1.74
C SER A 148 -14.41 7.46 0.71
#